data_AF-A0AAU5M4J3-F1
#
_entry.id   AF-A0AAU5M4J3-F1
#
_cell.length_a   1.000
_cell.length_b   1.000
_cell.length_c   1.000
_cell.angle_alpha   90.00
_cell.angle_beta   90.00
_cell.angle_gamma   90.00
#
_symmetry.space_group_name_H-M   'P 1'
#
loop_
_entity.id
_entity.type
_entity.pdbx_description
1 polymer ?
#
loop_
_entity_poly.entity_id
_entity_poly.type
_entity_poly.pdbx_seq_one_letter_code
_entity_poly.pdbx_strand_id
1 'polypeptide(L)'
;MESMGKKKPRPRRSFTPEFKAEIVELCQRGDRSVGQVAKDFDLTETAVRQWLNQAERDAGTGDGGLTTSEREELNQLRREARRLREDVEILKRATAFFASMP
;
A
#
# COMPACT_ATOMS: atom_id res chain seq x y z
N MET A 1 -28.07 16.57 -23.30
CA MET A 1 -26.86 16.40 -22.47
C MET A 1 -26.22 15.09 -22.86
N GLU A 2 -25.22 15.13 -23.75
CA GLU A 2 -24.47 13.93 -24.14
C GLU A 2 -23.58 13.47 -22.98
N SER A 3 -23.75 12.21 -22.60
CA SER A 3 -22.93 11.53 -21.60
C SER A 3 -21.54 11.28 -22.20
N MET A 4 -20.55 12.11 -21.85
CA MET A 4 -19.16 11.84 -22.21
C MET A 4 -18.71 10.51 -21.57
N GLY A 5 -18.45 9.52 -22.42
CA GLY A 5 -17.97 8.21 -22.02
C GLY A 5 -16.69 8.31 -21.18
N LYS A 6 -16.67 7.67 -20.01
CA LYS A 6 -15.50 7.66 -19.11
C LYS A 6 -14.31 7.00 -19.83
N LYS A 7 -13.21 7.76 -20.02
CA LYS A 7 -11.95 7.25 -20.58
C LYS A 7 -11.42 6.07 -19.74
N LYS A 8 -10.94 5.02 -20.40
CA LYS A 8 -10.43 3.79 -19.77
C LYS A 8 -9.28 4.13 -18.80
N PRO A 9 -9.25 3.59 -17.57
CA PRO A 9 -8.21 3.91 -16.59
C PRO A 9 -6.83 3.50 -17.11
N ARG A 10 -5.82 4.35 -16.91
CA ARG A 10 -4.43 4.00 -17.25
C ARG A 10 -3.95 2.86 -16.35
N PRO A 11 -3.20 1.88 -16.90
CA PRO A 11 -2.60 0.82 -16.09
C PRO A 11 -1.69 1.43 -15.01
N ARG A 12 -1.76 0.89 -13.80
CA ARG A 12 -0.99 1.40 -12.66
C ARG A 12 0.48 1.00 -12.86
N ARG A 13 1.39 1.99 -12.86
CA ARG A 13 2.83 1.73 -12.83
C ARG A 13 3.21 1.14 -11.47
N SER A 14 4.09 0.15 -11.46
CA SER A 14 4.74 -0.40 -10.28
C SER A 14 6.24 -0.13 -10.38
N PHE A 15 6.84 0.22 -9.25
CA PHE A 15 8.28 0.46 -9.14
C PHE A 15 8.84 -0.46 -8.07
N THR A 16 10.06 -0.95 -8.30
CA THR A 16 10.75 -1.81 -7.32
C THR A 16 11.11 -1.02 -6.06
N PRO A 17 11.24 -1.68 -4.89
CA PRO A 17 11.67 -1.03 -3.67
C PRO A 17 13.00 -0.29 -3.81
N GLU A 18 13.95 -0.90 -4.52
CA GLU A 18 15.31 -0.38 -4.71
C GLU A 18 15.27 0.92 -5.51
N PHE A 19 14.49 0.96 -6.58
CA PHE A 19 14.30 2.18 -7.38
C PHE A 19 13.67 3.31 -6.55
N LYS A 20 12.67 3.00 -5.72
CA LYS A 20 12.07 4.01 -4.85
C LYS A 20 13.07 4.54 -3.83
N ALA A 21 13.91 3.66 -3.25
CA ALA A 21 14.93 4.04 -2.30
C ALA A 21 15.99 4.96 -2.94
N GLU A 22 16.44 4.65 -4.16
CA GLU A 22 17.38 5.49 -4.92
C GLU A 22 16.80 6.89 -5.18
N ILE A 23 15.53 6.98 -5.58
CA ILE A 23 14.85 8.27 -5.79
C ILE A 23 14.72 9.07 -4.49
N VAL A 24 14.37 8.40 -3.39
CA VAL A 24 14.28 9.04 -2.06
C VAL A 24 15.64 9.57 -1.63
N GLU A 25 16.69 8.76 -1.75
CA GLU A 25 18.05 9.14 -1.39
C GLU A 25 18.51 10.34 -2.21
N LEU A 26 18.26 10.31 -3.53
CA LEU A 26 18.60 11.41 -4.42
C LEU A 26 17.90 12.72 -4.02
N CYS A 27 16.63 12.65 -3.63
CA CYS A 27 15.90 13.81 -3.15
C CYS A 27 16.40 14.31 -1.78
N GLN A 28 16.77 13.40 -0.87
CA GLN A 28 17.28 13.74 0.46
C GLN A 28 18.67 14.38 0.44
N ARG A 29 19.52 14.02 -0.54
CA ARG A 29 20.83 14.66 -0.76
C ARG A 29 20.71 16.17 -1.06
N GLY A 30 19.60 16.61 -1.64
CA GLY A 30 19.30 18.03 -1.84
C GLY A 30 19.83 18.65 -3.14
N ASP A 31 20.53 17.87 -3.98
CA ASP A 31 21.12 18.36 -5.24
C ASP A 31 20.08 18.72 -6.31
N ARG A 32 18.86 18.15 -6.21
CA ARG A 32 17.77 18.34 -7.17
C ARG A 32 16.44 18.52 -6.47
N SER A 33 15.59 19.39 -7.02
CA SER A 33 14.22 19.55 -6.55
C SER A 33 13.38 18.31 -6.88
N VAL A 34 12.33 18.05 -6.10
CA VAL A 34 11.38 16.96 -6.36
C VAL A 34 10.80 17.03 -7.78
N GLY A 35 10.53 18.23 -8.29
CA GLY A 35 10.05 18.43 -9.66
C GLY A 35 11.07 18.07 -10.73
N GLN A 36 12.37 18.33 -10.48
CA GLN A 36 13.43 17.94 -11.39
C GLN A 36 13.60 16.41 -11.41
N VAL A 37 13.66 15.78 -10.24
CA VAL A 37 13.74 14.32 -10.13
C VAL A 37 12.53 13.65 -10.78
N ALA A 38 11.34 14.20 -10.59
CA ALA A 38 10.14 13.67 -11.24
C ALA A 38 10.25 13.72 -12.78
N LYS A 39 10.78 14.80 -13.35
CA LYS A 39 10.98 14.90 -14.80
C LYS A 39 12.07 13.97 -15.32
N ASP A 40 13.22 13.92 -14.65
CA ASP A 40 14.39 13.11 -15.06
C ASP A 40 14.05 11.62 -15.16
N PHE A 41 13.16 11.14 -14.27
CA PHE A 41 12.82 9.72 -14.15
C PHE A 41 11.42 9.36 -14.68
N ASP A 42 10.75 10.27 -15.40
CA ASP A 42 9.37 10.10 -15.89
C ASP A 42 8.40 9.67 -14.76
N LEU A 43 8.43 10.38 -13.65
CA LEU A 43 7.56 10.19 -12.50
C LEU A 43 6.61 11.36 -12.32
N THR A 44 5.51 11.11 -11.61
CA THR A 44 4.67 12.20 -11.09
C THR A 44 5.27 12.72 -9.79
N GLU A 45 5.33 14.03 -9.59
CA GLU A 45 5.79 14.62 -8.31
C GLU A 45 5.05 14.06 -7.10
N THR A 46 3.75 13.77 -7.24
CA THR A 46 2.93 13.17 -6.18
C THR A 46 3.46 11.81 -5.73
N ALA A 47 3.99 11.00 -6.65
CA ALA A 47 4.58 9.70 -6.32
C ALA A 47 5.88 9.88 -5.54
N VAL A 48 6.75 10.79 -5.99
CA VAL A 48 8.03 11.10 -5.33
C VAL A 48 7.78 11.62 -3.91
N ARG A 49 6.86 12.58 -3.74
CA ARG A 49 6.47 13.08 -2.42
C ARG A 49 5.89 11.99 -1.52
N GLN A 50 5.08 11.09 -2.07
CA GLN A 50 4.55 9.96 -1.30
C GLN A 50 5.67 9.04 -0.80
N TRP A 51 6.70 8.78 -1.61
CA TRP A 51 7.83 7.96 -1.19
C TRP A 51 8.70 8.66 -0.15
N LEU A 52 8.93 9.97 -0.29
CA LEU A 52 9.62 10.76 0.73
C LEU A 52 8.87 10.73 2.07
N ASN A 53 7.56 11.00 2.07
CA ASN A 53 6.76 10.96 3.28
C ASN A 53 6.76 9.56 3.91
N GLN A 54 6.76 8.49 3.10
CA GLN A 54 6.86 7.13 3.63
C GLN A 54 8.24 6.86 4.23
N ALA A 55 9.32 7.33 3.60
CA ALA A 55 10.66 7.21 4.14
C ALA A 55 10.83 7.98 5.46
N GLU A 56 10.22 9.16 5.59
CA GLU A 56 10.18 9.93 6.84
C GLU A 56 9.42 9.18 7.94
N ARG A 57 8.28 8.55 7.61
CA ARG A 57 7.57 7.67 8.55
C ARG A 57 8.44 6.50 8.99
N ASP A 58 9.06 5.82 8.04
CA ASP A 58 9.94 4.67 8.30
C ASP A 58 11.17 5.07 9.14
N ALA A 59 11.61 6.33 9.05
CA ALA A 59 12.66 6.91 9.89
C ALA A 59 12.16 7.49 11.24
N GLY A 60 10.85 7.46 11.51
CA GLY A 60 10.24 7.97 12.74
C GLY A 60 10.09 9.49 12.83
N THR A 61 10.31 10.22 11.73
CA THR A 61 10.23 11.69 11.67
C THR A 61 9.01 12.21 10.90
N GLY A 62 8.21 11.29 10.35
CA GLY A 62 7.06 11.63 9.51
C GLY A 62 5.81 12.11 10.27
N ASP A 63 4.70 12.17 9.54
CA ASP A 63 3.40 12.70 10.00
C ASP A 63 2.62 11.79 10.98
N GLY A 64 3.29 10.84 11.64
CA GLY A 64 2.66 9.86 12.53
C GLY A 64 1.84 8.78 11.81
N GLY A 65 1.86 8.72 10.48
CA GLY A 65 1.31 7.60 9.73
C GLY A 65 2.14 6.32 9.88
N LEU A 66 1.51 5.17 9.59
CA LEU A 66 2.18 3.86 9.69
C LEU A 66 3.44 3.79 8.84
N THR A 67 4.48 3.21 9.43
CA THR A 67 5.67 2.72 8.72
C THR A 67 5.31 1.61 7.74
N THR A 68 6.23 1.30 6.84
CA THR A 68 6.07 0.22 5.86
C THR A 68 5.91 -1.13 6.56
N SER A 69 6.68 -1.40 7.63
CA SER A 69 6.61 -2.64 8.40
C SER A 69 5.30 -2.76 9.18
N GLU A 70 4.86 -1.71 9.89
CA GLU A 70 3.58 -1.72 10.60
C GLU A 70 2.40 -1.92 9.64
N ARG A 71 2.46 -1.32 8.45
CA ARG A 71 1.43 -1.53 7.43
C ARG A 71 1.42 -2.96 6.91
N GLU A 72 2.59 -3.58 6.75
CA GLU A 72 2.70 -4.97 6.33
C GLU A 72 2.12 -5.91 7.40
N GLU A 73 2.53 -5.75 8.65
CA GLU A 73 2.02 -6.54 9.78
C GLU A 73 0.50 -6.39 9.91
N LEU A 74 -0.03 -5.16 9.83
CA LEU A 74 -1.47 -4.92 9.86
C LEU A 74 -2.20 -5.65 8.74
N ASN A 75 -1.61 -5.73 7.54
CA ASN A 75 -2.20 -6.46 6.43
C ASN A 75 -2.14 -7.97 6.64
N GLN A 76 -1.06 -8.51 7.19
CA GLN A 76 -0.94 -9.93 7.54
C GLN A 76 -1.98 -10.31 8.60
N LEU A 77 -2.06 -9.56 9.70
CA LEU A 77 -3.04 -9.76 10.76
C LEU A 77 -4.49 -9.70 10.25
N ARG A 78 -4.80 -8.76 9.35
CA ARG A 78 -6.14 -8.67 8.73
C ARG A 78 -6.47 -9.91 7.88
N ARG A 79 -5.49 -10.46 7.16
CA ARG A 79 -5.67 -11.69 6.38
C ARG A 79 -5.87 -12.89 7.29
N GLU A 80 -5.09 -13.01 8.36
CA GLU A 80 -5.23 -14.07 9.35
C GLU A 80 -6.57 -14.00 10.07
N ALA A 81 -6.96 -12.82 10.55
CA ALA A 81 -8.25 -12.62 11.18
C ALA A 81 -9.42 -12.99 10.26
N ARG A 82 -9.29 -12.74 8.95
CA ARG A 82 -10.28 -13.20 7.97
C ARG A 82 -10.32 -14.73 7.88
N ARG A 83 -9.17 -15.40 7.76
CA ARG A 83 -9.09 -16.86 7.70
C ARG A 83 -9.68 -17.51 8.94
N LEU A 84 -9.28 -17.03 10.13
CA LEU A 84 -9.79 -17.54 11.40
C LEU A 84 -11.32 -17.38 11.52
N ARG A 85 -11.88 -16.27 11.04
CA ARG A 85 -13.34 -16.09 11.01
C ARG A 85 -14.02 -17.08 10.08
N GLU A 86 -13.44 -17.34 8.90
CA GLU A 86 -13.95 -18.35 7.97
C GLU A 86 -13.91 -19.75 8.60
N ASP A 87 -12.79 -20.12 9.25
CA ASP A 87 -12.63 -21.40 9.94
C ASP A 87 -13.64 -21.58 11.08
N VAL A 88 -13.81 -20.53 11.91
CA VAL A 88 -14.79 -20.53 13.01
C VAL A 88 -16.21 -20.73 12.46
N GLU A 89 -16.56 -20.10 11.34
CA GLU A 89 -17.88 -20.28 10.73
C GLU A 89 -18.08 -21.70 10.16
N ILE A 90 -17.03 -22.29 9.57
CA ILE A 90 -17.07 -23.69 9.13
C ILE A 90 -17.29 -24.63 10.32
N LEU A 91 -16.53 -24.44 11.40
CA LEU A 91 -16.65 -25.25 12.61
C LEU A 91 -18.03 -25.12 13.25
N LYS A 92 -18.60 -23.92 13.34
CA LYS A 92 -19.97 -23.71 13.82
C LYS A 92 -21.01 -24.45 12.98
N ARG A 93 -20.87 -24.46 11.66
CA ARG A 93 -21.78 -25.20 10.77
C ARG A 93 -21.64 -26.70 10.97
N ALA A 94 -20.41 -27.20 11.12
CA ALA A 94 -20.15 -28.61 11.39
C ALA A 94 -20.74 -29.03 12.74
N THR A 95 -20.52 -28.26 13.81
CA THR A 95 -21.07 -28.59 15.14
C THR A 95 -22.60 -28.56 15.14
N ALA A 96 -23.23 -27.60 14.48
CA ALA A 96 -24.68 -27.57 14.31
C ALA A 96 -25.21 -28.79 13.55
N PHE A 97 -24.50 -29.21 12.50
CA PHE A 97 -24.84 -30.43 11.75
C PHE A 97 -24.75 -31.68 12.65
N PHE A 98 -23.65 -31.87 13.38
CA PHE A 98 -23.50 -33.02 14.28
C PHE A 98 -24.48 -33.02 15.45
N ALA A 99 -24.80 -31.84 16.01
CA ALA A 99 -25.78 -31.72 17.09
C ALA A 99 -27.24 -32.00 16.65
N SER A 100 -27.52 -31.96 15.35
CA SER A 100 -28.84 -32.25 14.77
C SER A 100 -28.95 -33.66 14.17
N MET A 101 -27.87 -34.46 14.25
CA MET A 101 -27.89 -35.87 13.88
C MET A 101 -28.49 -36.67 15.05
N PRO A 102 -29.50 -37.53 14.81
CA PRO A 102 -30.15 -38.34 15.85
C PRO A 102 -29.24 -39.42 16.44
#